data_AF-A0A7S0B6H7-F1
#
_entry.id   AF-A0A7S0B6H7-F1
#
_cell.length_a   1.000
_cell.length_b   1.000
_cell.length_c   1.000
_cell.angle_alpha   90.00
_cell.angle_beta   90.00
_cell.angle_gamma   90.00
#
_symmetry.space_group_name_H-M   'P 1'
#
loop_
_entity.id
_entity.type
_entity.pdbx_description
1 polymer ?
#
loop_
_entity_poly.entity_id
_entity_poly.type
_entity_poly.pdbx_seq_one_letter_code
_entity_poly.pdbx_strand_id
1 'polypeptide(L)'
;VDLVAVSPLTRAIQTATAAFGCDPAARGDPGSTAPKLVALEALREFCGKDFQPCDQRRTRDELEVAFPYADFRNVPPGVDTLLGPGVVETPESADKRIIWLLAWLRQQPHQSIACVAHFQILTRIFSKHLEPAGWNGSKYGDLTNLEIRSVPVRFD
;
A
#
# COMPACT_ATOMS: atom_id res chain seq x y z
N VAL A 1 6.79 -12.26 7.49
CA VAL A 1 6.12 -11.66 6.32
C VAL A 1 7.02 -11.91 5.13
N ASP A 2 6.50 -12.54 4.09
CA ASP A 2 7.29 -12.93 2.91
C ASP A 2 7.14 -11.90 1.77
N LEU A 3 6.03 -11.16 1.79
CA LEU A 3 5.66 -10.16 0.80
C LEU A 3 5.15 -8.90 1.50
N VAL A 4 5.65 -7.74 1.08
CA VAL A 4 5.18 -6.42 1.51
C VAL A 4 4.58 -5.72 0.31
N ALA A 5 3.26 -5.58 0.29
CA ALA A 5 2.54 -4.73 -0.64
C ALA A 5 2.53 -3.29 -0.09
N VAL A 6 2.95 -2.32 -0.88
CA VAL A 6 3.14 -0.94 -0.41
C VAL A 6 2.52 0.09 -1.35
N SER A 7 2.04 1.19 -0.78
CA SER A 7 1.71 2.39 -1.55
C SER A 7 2.94 2.90 -2.31
N PRO A 8 2.79 3.42 -3.54
CA PRO A 8 3.90 3.99 -4.29
C PRO A 8 4.32 5.39 -3.79
N LEU A 9 3.67 5.93 -2.76
CA LEU A 9 4.09 7.18 -2.14
C LEU A 9 5.39 6.96 -1.36
N THR A 10 6.40 7.80 -1.62
CA THR A 10 7.77 7.69 -1.07
C THR A 10 7.81 7.40 0.43
N ARG A 11 6.97 8.09 1.22
CA ARG A 11 6.88 7.89 2.67
C ARG A 11 6.50 6.46 3.07
N ALA A 12 5.59 5.83 2.32
CA ALA A 12 5.16 4.46 2.59
C ALA A 12 6.25 3.44 2.21
N ILE A 13 6.94 3.67 1.09
CA ILE A 13 8.05 2.81 0.65
C ILE A 13 9.19 2.86 1.68
N GLN A 14 9.54 4.05 2.17
CA GLN A 14 10.55 4.21 3.22
C GLN A 14 10.13 3.53 4.53
N THR A 15 8.88 3.73 4.97
CA THR A 15 8.32 3.05 6.14
C THR A 15 8.38 1.53 5.99
N ALA A 16 7.93 1.00 4.85
CA ALA A 16 7.95 -0.44 4.58
C ALA A 16 9.37 -1.00 4.60
N THR A 17 10.31 -0.29 3.95
CA THR A 17 11.71 -0.67 3.89
C THR A 17 12.32 -0.74 5.28
N ALA A 18 12.10 0.29 6.10
CA ALA A 18 12.65 0.34 7.46
C ALA A 18 11.99 -0.69 8.39
N ALA A 19 10.66 -0.83 8.34
CA ALA A 19 9.91 -1.71 9.25
C ALA A 19 10.11 -3.20 8.96
N PHE A 20 10.25 -3.59 7.69
CA PHE A 20 10.34 -4.99 7.27
C PHE A 20 11.74 -5.39 6.75
N GLY A 21 12.67 -4.45 6.64
CA GLY A 21 14.02 -4.69 6.13
C GLY A 21 14.01 -5.19 4.69
N CYS A 22 13.26 -4.51 3.82
CA CYS A 22 13.08 -4.92 2.42
C CYS A 22 14.31 -4.67 1.53
N ASP A 23 15.21 -3.77 1.92
CA ASP A 23 16.44 -3.49 1.18
C ASP A 23 17.52 -4.53 1.52
N PRO A 24 17.90 -5.43 0.59
CA PRO A 24 18.92 -6.44 0.87
C PRO A 24 20.29 -5.83 1.21
N ALA A 25 20.63 -4.67 0.63
CA ALA A 25 21.91 -4.01 0.87
C ALA A 25 22.04 -3.49 2.31
N ALA A 26 20.92 -3.13 2.95
CA ALA A 26 20.89 -2.65 4.32
C ALA A 26 20.95 -3.76 5.38
N ARG A 27 20.75 -5.04 5.01
CA ARG A 27 20.61 -6.14 5.98
C ARG A 27 21.92 -6.67 6.54
N GLY A 28 23.06 -6.45 5.88
CA GLY A 28 24.38 -6.87 6.36
C GLY A 28 24.58 -8.38 6.58
N ASP A 29 23.59 -9.22 6.28
CA ASP A 29 23.58 -10.67 6.48
C ASP A 29 23.33 -11.40 5.15
N PRO A 30 24.33 -12.10 4.59
CA PRO A 30 24.23 -12.87 3.35
C PRO A 30 23.20 -14.01 3.36
N GLY A 31 22.73 -14.45 4.54
CA GLY A 31 21.80 -15.58 4.68
C GLY A 31 20.32 -15.20 4.80
N SER A 32 19.99 -13.91 4.93
CA SER A 32 18.63 -13.45 5.21
C SER A 32 17.89 -13.06 3.92
N THR A 33 16.80 -13.76 3.58
CA THR A 33 15.96 -13.37 2.44
C THR A 33 15.09 -12.18 2.82
N ALA A 34 15.39 -11.01 2.26
CA ALA A 34 14.56 -9.82 2.42
C ALA A 34 13.13 -10.07 1.90
N PRO A 35 12.07 -9.62 2.59
CA PRO A 35 10.72 -9.72 2.08
C PRO A 35 10.61 -8.99 0.74
N LYS A 36 9.90 -9.59 -0.23
CA LYS A 36 9.69 -8.92 -1.53
C LYS A 36 8.86 -7.66 -1.31
N LEU A 37 9.32 -6.52 -1.80
CA LEU A 37 8.57 -5.26 -1.75
C LEU A 37 7.89 -5.01 -3.10
N VAL A 38 6.56 -4.91 -3.13
CA VAL A 38 5.77 -4.68 -4.34
C VAL A 38 4.93 -3.42 -4.18
N ALA A 39 5.19 -2.42 -5.03
CA ALA A 39 4.41 -1.20 -5.04
C ALA A 39 3.11 -1.39 -5.84
N LEU A 40 1.98 -1.04 -5.21
CA LEU A 40 0.65 -1.14 -5.79
C LEU A 40 -0.03 0.23 -5.77
N GLU A 41 -0.38 0.77 -6.93
CA GLU A 41 -1.14 2.04 -7.01
C GLU A 41 -2.44 1.97 -6.19
N ALA A 42 -3.02 0.77 -6.07
CA ALA A 42 -4.21 0.52 -5.27
C ALA A 42 -4.08 0.84 -3.77
N LEU A 43 -2.86 0.91 -3.23
CA LEU A 43 -2.60 1.27 -1.82
C LEU A 43 -2.30 2.76 -1.61
N ARG A 44 -2.32 3.60 -2.65
CA ARG A 44 -2.15 5.06 -2.49
C ARG A 44 -3.22 5.66 -1.59
N GLU A 45 -2.87 6.78 -0.95
CA GLU A 45 -3.81 7.54 -0.12
C GLU A 45 -4.99 8.05 -0.96
N PHE A 46 -6.15 8.17 -0.31
CA PHE A 46 -7.34 8.76 -0.89
C PHE A 46 -7.08 10.23 -1.26
N CYS A 47 -7.14 10.55 -2.55
CA CYS A 47 -6.84 11.90 -3.04
C CYS A 47 -8.11 12.77 -2.95
N GLY A 48 -8.27 13.45 -1.81
CA GLY A 48 -9.42 14.31 -1.53
C GLY A 48 -9.45 15.62 -2.34
N LYS A 49 -10.43 16.47 -2.01
CA LYS A 49 -10.63 17.77 -2.67
C LYS A 49 -9.47 18.74 -2.45
N ASP A 50 -8.84 18.67 -1.29
CA ASP A 50 -7.73 19.54 -0.94
C ASP A 50 -6.44 18.94 -1.50
N PHE A 51 -5.74 19.73 -2.31
CA PHE A 51 -4.44 19.33 -2.84
C PHE A 51 -3.42 19.23 -1.71
N GLN A 52 -2.99 18.00 -1.43
CA GLN A 52 -1.91 17.71 -0.50
C GLN A 52 -0.67 17.31 -1.30
N PRO A 53 0.37 18.16 -1.39
CA PRO A 53 1.57 17.86 -2.19
C PRO A 53 2.25 16.54 -1.79
N CYS A 54 2.13 16.15 -0.52
CA CYS A 54 2.67 14.90 -0.03
C CYS A 54 1.99 13.68 -0.67
N ASP A 55 0.75 13.78 -1.14
CA ASP A 55 0.02 12.70 -1.81
C ASP A 55 0.38 12.56 -3.29
N GLN A 56 1.29 13.40 -3.80
CA GLN A 56 1.77 13.31 -5.17
C GLN A 56 2.79 12.17 -5.27
N ARG A 57 2.46 11.17 -6.09
CA ARG A 57 3.40 10.10 -6.41
C ARG A 57 4.50 10.64 -7.33
N ARG A 58 5.75 10.28 -7.06
CA ARG A 58 6.84 10.44 -8.04
C ARG A 58 6.58 9.59 -9.28
N THR A 59 7.21 9.90 -10.39
CA THR A 59 7.09 9.05 -11.58
C THR A 59 7.61 7.64 -11.29
N ARG A 60 7.13 6.64 -12.04
CA ARG A 60 7.59 5.25 -11.83
C ARG A 60 9.11 5.16 -12.00
N ASP A 61 9.66 5.83 -13.01
CA ASP A 61 11.09 5.80 -13.31
C ASP A 61 11.92 6.40 -12.15
N GLU A 62 11.47 7.50 -11.54
CA GLU A 62 12.11 8.07 -10.35
C GLU A 62 12.03 7.14 -9.14
N LEU A 63 10.93 6.40 -8.98
CA LEU A 63 10.76 5.43 -7.90
C LEU A 63 11.65 4.20 -8.10
N GLU A 64 11.75 3.68 -9.32
CA GLU A 64 12.63 2.55 -9.68
C GLU A 64 14.10 2.89 -9.44
N VAL A 65 14.51 4.12 -9.76
CA VAL A 65 15.88 4.61 -9.45
C VAL A 65 16.10 4.74 -7.94
N ALA A 66 15.13 5.29 -7.21
CA ALA A 66 15.28 5.54 -5.77
C ALA A 66 15.17 4.26 -4.92
N PHE A 67 14.45 3.25 -5.40
CA PHE A 67 14.15 2.02 -4.67
C PHE A 67 14.32 0.79 -5.57
N PRO A 68 15.54 0.49 -6.04
CA PRO A 68 15.79 -0.54 -7.06
C PRO A 68 15.44 -1.97 -6.62
N TYR A 69 15.23 -2.18 -5.32
CA TYR A 69 14.82 -3.47 -4.73
C TYR A 69 13.30 -3.69 -4.73
N ALA A 70 12.50 -2.68 -5.10
CA ALA A 70 11.04 -2.77 -5.13
C ALA A 70 10.50 -3.05 -6.54
N ASP A 71 9.40 -3.80 -6.62
CA ASP A 71 8.70 -4.13 -7.86
C ASP A 71 7.57 -3.10 -8.13
N PHE A 72 7.74 -2.30 -9.19
CA PHE A 72 6.81 -1.22 -9.55
C PHE A 72 5.89 -1.55 -10.74
N ARG A 73 5.79 -2.82 -11.16
CA ARG A 73 4.99 -3.19 -12.35
C ARG A 73 3.51 -2.84 -12.26
N ASN A 74 2.96 -2.71 -11.05
CA ASN A 74 1.57 -2.32 -10.79
C ASN A 74 1.41 -0.80 -10.53
N VAL A 75 2.45 -0.01 -10.83
CA VAL A 75 2.40 1.46 -10.81
C VAL A 75 2.30 1.96 -12.25
N PRO A 76 1.33 2.83 -12.58
CA PRO A 76 1.22 3.42 -13.90
C PRO A 76 2.50 4.19 -14.29
N PRO A 77 2.96 4.08 -15.55
CA PRO A 77 4.09 4.87 -16.03
C PRO A 77 3.74 6.37 -16.06
N GLY A 78 4.77 7.20 -16.09
CA GLY A 78 4.62 8.65 -16.20
C GLY A 78 4.22 9.34 -14.90
N VAL A 79 3.71 10.58 -15.05
CA VAL A 79 3.33 11.47 -13.95
C VAL A 79 2.10 10.98 -13.20
N ASP A 80 1.93 11.48 -11.98
CA ASP A 80 0.72 11.22 -11.20
C ASP A 80 -0.49 11.92 -11.82
N THR A 81 -1.48 11.14 -12.24
CA THR A 81 -2.73 11.63 -12.86
C THR A 81 -3.89 11.68 -11.89
N LEU A 82 -3.74 11.13 -10.68
CA LEU A 82 -4.79 11.10 -9.65
C LEU A 82 -4.69 12.28 -8.67
N LEU A 83 -3.64 13.09 -8.77
CA LEU A 83 -3.48 14.32 -8.00
C LEU A 83 -3.16 15.49 -8.93
N GLY A 84 -3.93 16.57 -8.81
CA GLY A 84 -3.74 17.80 -9.58
C GLY A 84 -4.86 18.81 -9.34
N PRO A 85 -4.73 20.06 -9.83
CA PRO A 85 -5.77 21.07 -9.68
C PRO A 85 -7.12 20.59 -10.24
N GLY A 86 -8.15 20.57 -9.38
CA GLY A 86 -9.50 20.14 -9.77
C GLY A 86 -9.68 18.62 -9.90
N VAL A 87 -8.63 17.82 -9.66
CA VAL A 87 -8.73 16.36 -9.61
C VAL A 87 -9.16 15.97 -8.22
N VAL A 88 -10.27 15.24 -8.12
CA VAL A 88 -10.79 14.70 -6.87
C VAL A 88 -11.08 13.23 -7.08
N GLU A 89 -10.46 12.36 -6.30
CA GLU A 89 -10.77 10.94 -6.32
C GLU A 89 -12.18 10.72 -5.76
N THR A 90 -13.00 9.94 -6.47
CA THR A 90 -14.33 9.61 -5.98
C THR A 90 -14.27 8.39 -5.05
N PRO A 91 -15.20 8.25 -4.09
CA PRO A 91 -15.33 7.04 -3.28
C PRO A 91 -15.40 5.76 -4.13
N GLU A 92 -16.08 5.81 -5.27
CA GLU A 92 -16.26 4.67 -6.19
C GLU A 92 -14.97 4.31 -6.91
N SER A 93 -14.13 5.28 -7.30
CA SER A 93 -12.82 4.98 -7.89
C SER A 93 -11.88 4.38 -6.85
N ALA A 94 -11.92 4.86 -5.60
CA ALA A 94 -11.17 4.26 -4.50
C ALA A 94 -11.64 2.82 -4.22
N ASP A 95 -12.95 2.56 -4.23
CA ASP A 95 -13.50 1.20 -4.06
C ASP A 95 -13.06 0.25 -5.16
N LYS A 96 -13.02 0.71 -6.42
CA LYS A 96 -12.50 -0.10 -7.53
C LYS A 96 -11.05 -0.50 -7.32
N ARG A 97 -10.21 0.41 -6.81
CA ARG A 97 -8.82 0.11 -6.44
C ARG A 97 -8.74 -0.91 -5.30
N ILE A 98 -9.58 -0.77 -4.27
CA ILE A 98 -9.61 -1.71 -3.14
C ILE A 98 -10.06 -3.10 -3.59
N ILE A 99 -11.08 -3.20 -4.43
CA ILE A 99 -11.54 -4.48 -4.99
C ILE A 99 -10.42 -5.14 -5.80
N TRP A 100 -9.72 -4.37 -6.62
CA TRP A 100 -8.54 -4.85 -7.36
C TRP A 100 -7.44 -5.34 -6.41
N LEU A 101 -7.15 -4.59 -5.34
CA LEU A 101 -6.17 -4.97 -4.32
C LEU A 101 -6.54 -6.30 -3.65
N LEU A 102 -7.79 -6.48 -3.23
CA LEU A 102 -8.24 -7.71 -2.57
C LEU A 102 -8.17 -8.91 -3.53
N ALA A 103 -8.53 -8.72 -4.80
CA ALA A 103 -8.37 -9.74 -5.83
C ALA A 103 -6.88 -10.08 -6.06
N TRP A 104 -6.01 -9.08 -6.08
CA TRP A 104 -4.56 -9.27 -6.20
C TRP A 104 -3.99 -10.02 -4.99
N LEU A 105 -4.39 -9.66 -3.77
CA LEU A 105 -3.96 -10.32 -2.53
C LEU A 105 -4.38 -11.79 -2.50
N ARG A 106 -5.61 -12.10 -2.95
CA ARG A 106 -6.11 -13.47 -3.06
C ARG A 106 -5.25 -14.36 -3.98
N GLN A 107 -4.60 -13.77 -4.99
CA GLN A 107 -3.77 -14.51 -5.95
C GLN A 107 -2.34 -14.75 -5.45
N GLN A 108 -1.93 -14.14 -4.33
CA GLN A 108 -0.58 -14.31 -3.82
C GLN A 108 -0.43 -15.69 -3.14
N PRO A 109 0.70 -16.38 -3.33
CA PRO A 109 0.95 -17.68 -2.71
C PRO A 109 1.33 -17.59 -1.22
N HIS A 110 1.53 -16.37 -0.71
CA HIS A 110 2.06 -16.12 0.64
C HIS A 110 0.94 -16.04 1.67
N GLN A 111 1.13 -16.69 2.83
CA GLN A 111 0.18 -16.63 3.94
C GLN A 111 0.32 -15.37 4.82
N SER A 112 1.51 -14.75 4.82
CA SER A 112 1.81 -13.56 5.62
C SER A 112 2.24 -12.42 4.71
N ILE A 113 1.30 -11.50 4.45
CA ILE A 113 1.48 -10.31 3.60
C ILE A 113 1.29 -9.06 4.47
N ALA A 114 2.23 -8.13 4.41
CA ALA A 114 2.05 -6.80 4.99
C ALA A 114 1.55 -5.83 3.93
N CYS A 115 0.52 -5.05 4.26
CA CYS A 115 0.06 -3.94 3.43
C CYS A 115 0.43 -2.62 4.11
N VAL A 116 1.30 -1.83 3.49
CA VAL A 116 1.76 -0.54 4.02
C VAL A 116 1.15 0.59 3.20
N ALA A 117 0.26 1.35 3.83
CA ALA A 117 -0.55 2.38 3.18
C ALA A 117 -0.79 3.57 4.12
N HIS A 118 -1.96 4.22 3.99
CA HIS A 118 -2.25 5.50 4.62
C HIS A 118 -3.62 5.49 5.30
N PHE A 119 -3.90 6.49 6.12
CA PHE A 119 -5.04 6.49 7.03
C PHE A 119 -6.38 6.33 6.30
N GLN A 120 -6.66 7.14 5.28
CA GLN A 120 -7.99 7.14 4.66
C GLN A 120 -8.23 5.86 3.85
N ILE A 121 -7.24 5.41 3.08
CA ILE A 121 -7.36 4.18 2.31
C ILE A 121 -7.47 2.94 3.22
N LEU A 122 -6.70 2.86 4.31
CA LEU A 122 -6.81 1.75 5.27
C LEU A 122 -8.17 1.75 5.97
N THR A 123 -8.62 2.91 6.43
CA THR A 123 -9.95 3.06 7.05
C THR A 123 -11.07 2.61 6.11
N ARG A 124 -10.96 2.95 4.81
CA ARG A 124 -11.93 2.53 3.81
C ARG A 124 -11.87 1.02 3.52
N ILE A 125 -10.68 0.42 3.43
CA ILE A 125 -10.52 -1.04 3.29
C ILE A 125 -11.23 -1.76 4.43
N PHE A 126 -10.97 -1.36 5.67
CA PHE A 126 -11.59 -1.99 6.83
C PHE A 126 -13.10 -1.78 6.87
N SER A 127 -13.56 -0.53 6.90
CA SER A 127 -14.97 -0.21 7.13
C SER A 127 -15.91 -0.55 5.98
N LYS A 128 -15.44 -0.52 4.73
CA LYS A 128 -16.29 -0.70 3.54
C LYS A 128 -16.14 -2.05 2.86
N HIS A 129 -15.01 -2.75 3.05
CA HIS A 129 -14.75 -4.00 2.34
C HIS A 129 -14.55 -5.19 3.27
N LEU A 130 -13.85 -5.02 4.40
CA LEU A 130 -13.58 -6.12 5.32
C LEU A 130 -14.69 -6.31 6.36
N GLU A 131 -15.19 -5.24 6.98
CA GLU A 131 -16.27 -5.31 7.98
C GLU A 131 -17.57 -5.92 7.44
N PRO A 132 -18.08 -5.52 6.25
CA PRO A 132 -19.25 -6.18 5.67
C PRO A 132 -19.02 -7.66 5.34
N ALA A 133 -17.77 -8.07 5.15
CA ALA A 133 -17.37 -9.47 4.95
C ALA A 133 -17.14 -10.22 6.28
N GLY A 134 -17.52 -9.64 7.42
CA GLY A 134 -17.45 -10.28 8.75
C GLY A 134 -16.16 -10.00 9.53
N TRP A 135 -15.23 -9.22 8.98
CA TRP A 135 -13.97 -8.86 9.66
C TRP A 135 -14.16 -7.59 10.48
N ASN A 136 -14.51 -7.73 11.76
CA ASN A 136 -14.73 -6.58 12.63
C ASN A 136 -13.42 -5.82 12.92
N GLY A 137 -13.20 -4.72 12.18
CA GLY A 137 -12.10 -3.78 12.36
C GLY A 137 -12.37 -2.71 13.42
N SER A 138 -13.63 -2.37 13.66
CA SER A 138 -14.08 -1.33 14.60
C SER A 138 -13.58 -1.53 16.04
N LYS A 139 -13.30 -2.78 16.45
CA LYS A 139 -12.74 -3.09 17.77
C LYS A 139 -11.32 -2.54 18.00
N TYR A 140 -10.62 -2.13 16.94
CA TYR A 140 -9.25 -1.67 17.03
C TYR A 140 -9.13 -0.13 17.14
N GLY A 141 -10.23 0.63 17.04
CA GLY A 141 -10.21 2.09 17.09
C GLY A 141 -9.49 2.74 15.88
N ASP A 142 -9.24 4.04 15.97
CA ASP A 142 -8.53 4.79 14.92
C ASP A 142 -7.08 4.32 14.78
N LEU A 143 -6.56 4.33 13.54
CA LEU A 143 -5.16 4.01 13.27
C LEU A 143 -4.25 5.16 13.71
N THR A 144 -3.21 4.82 14.45
CA THR A 144 -2.13 5.74 14.84
C THR A 144 -0.92 5.64 13.90
N ASN A 145 -0.01 6.62 13.97
CA ASN A 145 1.16 6.64 13.10
C ASN A 145 2.06 5.43 13.34
N LEU A 146 2.46 4.75 12.27
CA LEU A 146 3.27 3.52 12.29
C LEU A 146 2.64 2.34 13.04
N GLU A 147 1.34 2.36 13.28
CA GLU A 147 0.64 1.23 13.89
C GLU A 147 0.59 0.02 12.96
N ILE A 148 0.85 -1.16 13.51
CA ILE A 148 0.73 -2.43 12.80
C ILE A 148 -0.47 -3.19 13.37
N ARG A 149 -1.40 -3.57 12.49
CA ARG A 149 -2.51 -4.48 12.80
C ARG A 149 -2.36 -5.76 11.99
N SER A 150 -2.60 -6.89 12.64
CA SER A 150 -2.70 -8.19 11.98
C SER A 150 -4.16 -8.61 11.98
N VAL A 151 -4.66 -8.93 10.79
CA VAL A 151 -6.04 -9.38 10.59
C VAL A 151 -5.97 -10.65 9.75
N PRO A 152 -6.49 -11.79 10.25
CA PRO A 152 -6.66 -12.94 9.38
C PRO A 152 -7.61 -12.53 8.26
N VAL A 153 -7.40 -12.97 7.03
CA VAL A 153 -8.38 -12.79 5.96
C VAL A 153 -8.52 -14.13 5.27
N ARG A 154 -9.76 -14.57 5.11
CA ARG A 154 -10.11 -15.78 4.37
C ARG A 154 -10.83 -15.36 3.10
N PHE A 155 -10.30 -15.79 1.97
CA PHE A 155 -10.96 -15.66 0.69
C PHE A 155 -11.72 -16.95 0.44
N ASP A 156 -13.05 -16.88 0.38
CA ASP A 156 -13.93 -18.02 0.09
C ASP A 156 -13.92 -18.39 -1.38
#